data_AF-A0A5N3R6R5-F1
#
_entry.id   AF-A0A5N3R6R5-F1
#
_cell.length_a   1.000
_cell.length_b   1.000
_cell.length_c   1.000
_cell.angle_alpha   90.00
_cell.angle_beta   90.00
_cell.angle_gamma   90.00
#
_symmetry.space_group_name_H-M   'P 1'
#
loop_
_entity.id
_entity.type
_entity.pdbx_description
1 polymer ?
#
loop_
_entity_poly.entity_id
_entity_poly.type
_entity_poly.pdbx_seq_one_letter_code
_entity_poly.pdbx_strand_id
1 'polypeptide(L)'
;MKKNGFTLIELIVVVIILGILAVTAAPRFLGIQESAREAVLEGVASAMDSVNAQVVSKAIIQGLDPSAENPSDQSNYVIDFGIGSVEVDWGTLCPESRGESGDKLNMLDFLTLSDDESLTSEFGNRHTVIGYTHSFTQAQLDSTNIPDADLPSGCYVIYDSFGRSDGSKCPVGGCECTVRVVNDEC
;
A
#
# COMPACT_ATOMS: atom_id res chain seq x y z
N MET A 1 25.96 40.73 -43.51
CA MET A 1 25.41 40.37 -42.18
C MET A 1 26.58 40.15 -41.23
N LYS A 2 26.75 41.01 -40.21
CA LYS A 2 27.75 40.79 -39.16
C LYS A 2 27.30 39.57 -38.35
N LYS A 3 28.08 38.49 -38.36
CA LYS A 3 27.87 37.38 -37.42
C LYS A 3 28.39 37.83 -36.06
N ASN A 4 27.49 38.18 -35.16
CA ASN A 4 27.81 38.28 -33.73
C ASN A 4 27.99 36.85 -33.22
N GLY A 5 29.22 36.34 -33.31
CA GLY A 5 29.57 35.04 -32.73
C GLY A 5 29.60 35.15 -31.21
N PHE A 6 29.14 34.10 -30.53
CA PHE A 6 29.32 33.94 -29.08
C PHE A 6 30.82 33.90 -28.75
N THR A 7 31.22 34.55 -27.67
CA THR A 7 32.61 34.47 -27.20
C THR A 7 32.85 33.14 -26.48
N LEU A 8 34.05 32.59 -26.61
CA LEU A 8 34.41 31.33 -25.93
C LEU A 8 34.31 31.49 -24.40
N ILE A 9 34.60 32.69 -23.89
CA ILE A 9 34.47 33.02 -22.47
C ILE A 9 33.01 33.10 -21.99
N GLU A 10 32.08 33.63 -22.79
CA GLU A 10 30.64 33.59 -22.43
C GLU A 10 30.16 32.16 -22.24
N LEU A 11 30.52 31.26 -23.15
CA LEU A 11 30.13 29.86 -23.04
C LEU A 11 30.71 29.20 -21.78
N ILE A 12 31.97 29.49 -21.45
CA ILE A 12 32.63 28.96 -20.25
C ILE A 12 31.95 29.47 -18.97
N VAL A 13 31.63 30.76 -18.89
CA VAL A 13 30.99 31.33 -17.70
C VAL A 13 29.60 30.71 -17.48
N VAL A 14 28.84 30.47 -18.55
CA VAL A 14 27.51 29.84 -18.46
C VAL A 14 27.60 28.43 -17.89
N VAL A 15 28.52 27.58 -18.38
CA VAL A 15 28.64 26.21 -17.86
C VAL A 15 29.17 26.18 -16.42
N ILE A 16 30.01 27.13 -16.02
CA ILE A 16 30.46 27.26 -14.62
C ILE A 16 29.27 27.60 -13.70
N ILE A 17 28.44 28.57 -14.10
CA ILE A 17 27.25 28.94 -13.32
C ILE A 17 26.28 27.77 -13.23
N LEU A 18 25.99 27.09 -14.34
CA LEU A 18 25.14 25.88 -14.34
C LEU A 18 25.74 24.77 -13.46
N GLY A 19 27.07 24.61 -13.44
CA GLY A 19 27.74 23.66 -12.57
C GLY A 19 27.53 23.94 -11.08
N ILE A 20 27.65 25.19 -10.64
CA ILE A 20 27.43 25.58 -9.24
C ILE A 20 25.95 25.39 -8.85
N LEU A 21 25.03 25.77 -9.75
CA LEU A 21 23.60 25.59 -9.52
C LEU A 21 23.21 24.11 -9.41
N ALA A 22 23.79 23.24 -10.25
CA ALA A 22 23.52 21.81 -10.20
C ALA A 22 23.98 21.17 -8.88
N VAL A 23 25.19 21.48 -8.42
CA VAL A 23 25.75 20.92 -7.17
C VAL A 23 24.96 21.35 -5.94
N THR A 24 24.45 22.58 -5.92
CA THR A 24 23.65 23.10 -4.79
C THR A 24 22.19 22.63 -4.81
N ALA A 25 21.62 22.40 -6.00
CA ALA A 25 20.24 21.94 -6.15
C ALA A 25 20.07 20.42 -5.90
N ALA A 26 21.07 19.59 -6.26
CA ALA A 26 20.94 18.13 -6.23
C ALA A 26 20.58 17.55 -4.84
N PRO A 27 21.23 17.92 -3.72
CA PRO A 27 20.89 17.35 -2.41
C PRO A 27 19.47 17.71 -1.96
N ARG A 28 19.03 18.93 -2.25
CA ARG A 28 17.67 19.38 -1.92
C ARG A 28 16.62 18.67 -2.76
N PHE A 29 16.90 18.43 -4.04
CA PHE A 29 16.00 17.72 -4.93
C PHE A 29 15.79 16.26 -4.50
N LEU A 30 16.82 15.59 -3.95
CA LEU A 30 16.69 14.24 -3.39
C LEU A 30 15.78 14.21 -2.15
N GLY A 31 16.00 15.08 -1.16
CA GLY A 31 15.15 15.10 0.04
C GLY A 31 13.68 15.49 -0.22
N ILE A 32 13.40 16.27 -1.27
CA ILE A 32 12.01 16.55 -1.69
C ILE A 32 11.35 15.30 -2.27
N GLN A 33 12.10 14.47 -3.01
CA GLN A 33 11.55 13.23 -3.55
C GLN A 33 11.26 12.21 -2.44
N GLU A 34 12.18 12.05 -1.49
CA GLU A 34 11.99 11.18 -0.33
C GLU A 34 10.73 11.57 0.45
N SER A 35 10.63 12.82 0.90
CA SER A 35 9.44 13.32 1.62
C SER A 35 8.14 13.28 0.79
N ALA A 36 8.23 13.41 -0.54
CA ALA A 36 7.07 13.23 -1.41
C ALA A 36 6.60 11.78 -1.45
N ARG A 37 7.53 10.81 -1.52
CA ARG A 37 7.21 9.38 -1.47
C ARG A 37 6.61 8.99 -0.13
N GLU A 38 7.17 9.46 0.97
CA GLU A 38 6.62 9.24 2.32
C GLU A 38 5.18 9.75 2.41
N ALA A 39 4.91 10.97 1.93
CA ALA A 39 3.56 11.53 1.91
C ALA A 39 2.58 10.72 1.04
N VAL A 40 3.05 10.15 -0.07
CA VAL A 40 2.24 9.23 -0.90
C VAL A 40 1.92 7.96 -0.12
N LEU A 41 2.89 7.35 0.57
CA LEU A 41 2.66 6.14 1.38
C LEU A 41 1.66 6.41 2.51
N GLU A 42 1.78 7.53 3.22
CA GLU A 42 0.79 7.92 4.23
C GLU A 42 -0.62 8.08 3.62
N GLY A 43 -0.70 8.65 2.42
CA GLY A 43 -1.94 8.74 1.65
C GLY A 43 -2.52 7.37 1.29
N VAL A 44 -1.69 6.43 0.85
CA VAL A 44 -2.08 5.05 0.54
C VAL A 44 -2.58 4.34 1.79
N ALA A 45 -1.87 4.47 2.92
CA ALA A 45 -2.27 3.87 4.19
C ALA A 45 -3.63 4.41 4.67
N SER A 46 -3.81 5.73 4.64
CA SER A 46 -5.10 6.36 5.00
C SER A 46 -6.23 5.94 4.06
N ALA A 47 -5.93 5.75 2.77
CA ALA A 47 -6.91 5.25 1.81
C ALA A 47 -7.28 3.80 2.12
N MET A 48 -6.32 2.92 2.43
CA MET A 48 -6.59 1.54 2.86
C MET A 48 -7.48 1.49 4.11
N ASP A 49 -7.19 2.30 5.13
CA ASP A 49 -8.02 2.39 6.33
C ASP A 49 -9.45 2.86 6.00
N SER A 50 -9.57 3.79 5.05
CA SER A 50 -10.86 4.28 4.57
C SER A 50 -11.65 3.20 3.83
N VAL A 51 -10.97 2.32 3.09
CA VAL A 51 -11.58 1.16 2.43
C VAL A 51 -12.03 0.14 3.46
N ASN A 52 -11.19 -0.19 4.45
CA ASN A 52 -11.54 -1.07 5.56
C ASN A 52 -12.81 -0.58 6.26
N ALA A 53 -12.87 0.70 6.62
CA ALA A 53 -14.03 1.29 7.26
C ALA A 53 -15.30 1.17 6.40
N GLN A 54 -15.21 1.39 5.09
CA GLN A 54 -16.35 1.26 4.17
C GLN A 54 -16.84 -0.18 4.05
N VAL A 55 -15.93 -1.13 3.89
CA VAL A 55 -16.23 -2.55 3.72
C VAL A 55 -16.81 -3.14 5.00
N VAL A 56 -16.15 -2.91 6.14
CA VAL A 56 -16.63 -3.35 7.45
C VAL A 56 -18.00 -2.75 7.76
N SER A 57 -18.20 -1.44 7.51
CA SER A 57 -19.50 -0.80 7.74
C SER A 57 -20.60 -1.45 6.92
N LYS A 58 -20.32 -1.81 5.66
CA LYS A 58 -21.29 -2.45 4.79
C LYS A 58 -21.59 -3.89 5.23
N ALA A 59 -20.57 -4.65 5.62
CA ALA A 59 -20.73 -6.00 6.16
C ALA A 59 -21.64 -5.99 7.40
N ILE A 60 -21.42 -5.06 8.33
CA ILE A 60 -22.25 -4.90 9.54
C ILE A 60 -23.68 -4.50 9.18
N ILE A 61 -23.88 -3.59 8.21
CA ILE A 61 -25.23 -3.21 7.73
C ILE A 61 -25.97 -4.42 7.12
N GLN A 62 -25.25 -5.35 6.51
CA GLN A 62 -25.80 -6.62 5.99
C GLN A 62 -26.05 -7.67 7.08
N GLY A 63 -25.76 -7.35 8.34
CA GLY A 63 -26.02 -8.21 9.49
C GLY A 63 -24.92 -9.23 9.79
N LEU A 64 -23.70 -9.00 9.28
CA LEU A 64 -22.54 -9.79 9.64
C LEU A 64 -21.90 -9.25 10.93
N ASP A 65 -21.49 -10.17 11.78
CA ASP A 65 -20.69 -9.90 12.97
C ASP A 65 -19.36 -10.67 12.85
N PRO A 66 -18.24 -10.11 13.34
CA PRO A 66 -16.96 -10.82 13.32
C PRO A 66 -17.02 -12.09 14.19
N SER A 67 -16.51 -13.20 13.66
CA SER A 67 -16.46 -14.49 14.36
C SER A 67 -15.11 -14.69 15.06
N ALA A 68 -15.13 -15.21 16.29
CA ALA A 68 -13.89 -15.52 17.02
C ALA A 68 -13.18 -16.79 16.50
N GLU A 69 -13.92 -17.67 15.82
CA GLU A 69 -13.44 -18.95 15.28
C GLU A 69 -13.88 -19.10 13.82
N ASN A 70 -13.12 -19.88 13.05
CA ASN A 70 -13.43 -20.12 11.64
C ASN A 70 -14.81 -20.79 11.46
N PRO A 71 -15.79 -20.13 10.84
CA PRO A 71 -17.11 -20.69 10.63
C PRO A 71 -17.09 -21.76 9.52
N SER A 72 -17.93 -22.79 9.66
CA SER A 72 -18.06 -23.86 8.67
C SER A 72 -18.75 -23.43 7.37
N ASP A 73 -19.53 -22.34 7.41
CA ASP A 73 -20.15 -21.71 6.25
C ASP A 73 -19.65 -20.27 6.15
N GLN A 74 -19.02 -19.95 5.04
CA GLN A 74 -18.48 -18.62 4.73
C GLN A 74 -19.20 -17.93 3.57
N SER A 75 -20.30 -18.50 3.06
CA SER A 75 -21.02 -17.98 1.89
C SER A 75 -21.54 -16.55 2.07
N ASN A 76 -21.77 -16.12 3.32
CA ASN A 76 -22.28 -14.79 3.64
C ASN A 76 -21.17 -13.72 3.77
N TYR A 77 -19.88 -14.07 3.80
CA TYR A 77 -18.77 -13.11 3.87
C TYR A 77 -18.38 -12.53 2.50
N VAL A 78 -19.37 -12.39 1.61
CA VAL A 78 -19.22 -11.82 0.28
C VAL A 78 -20.18 -10.64 0.15
N ILE A 79 -19.62 -9.44 0.18
CA ILE A 79 -20.35 -8.17 0.25
C ILE A 79 -20.53 -7.61 -1.15
N ASP A 80 -21.77 -7.51 -1.62
CA ASP A 80 -22.06 -6.91 -2.93
C ASP A 80 -22.04 -5.37 -2.88
N PHE A 81 -21.15 -4.76 -3.66
CA PHE A 81 -21.02 -3.31 -3.85
C PHE A 81 -21.84 -2.73 -5.01
N GLY A 82 -22.55 -3.57 -5.77
CA GLY A 82 -23.29 -3.18 -6.98
C GLY A 82 -22.41 -2.94 -8.20
N ILE A 83 -21.10 -2.80 -7.99
CA ILE A 83 -20.03 -2.71 -9.00
C ILE A 83 -19.18 -3.99 -9.06
N GLY A 84 -19.41 -4.92 -8.12
CA GLY A 84 -18.63 -6.12 -7.88
C GLY A 84 -18.84 -6.56 -6.43
N SER A 85 -18.35 -7.75 -6.07
CA SER A 85 -18.41 -8.25 -4.70
C SER A 85 -17.05 -8.20 -4.01
N VAL A 86 -17.03 -8.10 -2.69
CA VAL A 86 -15.80 -8.12 -1.89
C VAL A 86 -15.90 -9.27 -0.92
N GLU A 87 -14.90 -10.15 -0.91
CA GLU A 87 -14.78 -11.10 0.19
C GLU A 87 -14.16 -10.41 1.39
N VAL A 88 -14.73 -10.69 2.57
CA VAL A 88 -14.23 -10.18 3.83
C VAL A 88 -13.77 -11.33 4.70
N ASP A 89 -12.71 -11.10 5.46
CA ASP A 89 -12.27 -12.07 6.46
C ASP A 89 -13.34 -12.21 7.53
N TRP A 90 -13.66 -13.44 7.91
CA TRP A 90 -14.73 -13.71 8.89
C TRP A 90 -14.44 -13.17 10.29
N GLY A 91 -13.17 -12.95 10.64
CA GLY A 91 -12.74 -12.52 11.98
C GLY A 91 -12.60 -11.01 12.12
N THR A 92 -12.28 -10.30 11.03
CA THR A 92 -12.11 -8.83 11.02
C THR A 92 -13.24 -8.10 10.28
N LEU A 93 -13.94 -8.78 9.37
CA LEU A 93 -14.81 -8.20 8.34
C LEU A 93 -14.10 -7.25 7.36
N CYS A 94 -12.77 -7.19 7.39
CA CYS A 94 -12.00 -6.40 6.45
C CYS A 94 -11.87 -7.12 5.10
N PRO A 95 -11.72 -6.39 3.99
CA PRO A 95 -11.57 -6.98 2.66
C PRO A 95 -10.37 -7.91 2.63
N GLU A 96 -10.53 -9.13 2.12
CA GLU A 96 -9.41 -10.04 1.95
C GLU A 96 -8.45 -9.53 0.89
N SER A 97 -7.15 -9.73 1.12
CA SER A 97 -6.10 -9.36 0.16
C SER A 97 -6.25 -10.11 -1.17
N ARG A 98 -6.79 -11.33 -1.14
CA ARG A 98 -7.13 -12.12 -2.30
C ARG A 98 -8.41 -12.90 -2.07
N GLY A 99 -9.50 -12.48 -2.71
CA GLY A 99 -10.75 -13.24 -2.68
C GLY A 99 -10.65 -14.57 -3.42
N GLU A 100 -11.20 -15.63 -2.83
CA GLU A 100 -11.14 -17.01 -3.32
C GLU A 100 -12.41 -17.45 -4.07
N SER A 101 -13.47 -16.63 -4.17
CA SER A 101 -14.71 -17.01 -4.87
C SER A 101 -15.27 -15.99 -5.88
N GLY A 102 -15.22 -16.28 -7.18
CA GLY A 102 -15.92 -15.48 -8.21
C GLY A 102 -15.26 -14.15 -8.58
N ASP A 103 -16.02 -13.25 -9.19
CA ASP A 103 -15.55 -11.93 -9.66
C ASP A 103 -15.52 -10.94 -8.49
N LYS A 104 -14.44 -10.98 -7.71
CA LYS A 104 -14.28 -10.23 -6.45
C LYS A 104 -13.32 -9.06 -6.61
N LEU A 105 -13.79 -7.88 -6.24
CA LEU A 105 -12.98 -6.68 -6.04
C LEU A 105 -12.01 -6.93 -4.88
N ASN A 106 -10.76 -6.52 -5.06
CA ASN A 106 -9.72 -6.55 -4.03
C ASN A 106 -9.45 -5.13 -3.49
N MET A 107 -8.57 -5.02 -2.49
CA MET A 107 -8.19 -3.73 -1.89
C MET A 107 -7.80 -2.67 -2.94
N LEU A 108 -7.05 -3.04 -3.98
CA LEU A 108 -6.57 -2.11 -5.00
C LEU A 108 -7.71 -1.54 -5.85
N ASP A 109 -8.80 -2.29 -6.06
CA ASP A 109 -9.95 -1.82 -6.85
C ASP A 109 -10.70 -0.67 -6.17
N PHE A 110 -10.52 -0.51 -4.85
CA PHE A 110 -11.08 0.62 -4.09
C PHE A 110 -10.12 1.80 -3.97
N LEU A 111 -8.83 1.60 -4.27
CA LEU A 111 -7.82 2.62 -4.13
C LEU A 111 -7.66 3.39 -5.45
N THR A 112 -7.92 4.69 -5.41
CA THR A 112 -7.49 5.59 -6.48
C THR A 112 -6.01 5.90 -6.30
N LEU A 113 -5.14 4.99 -6.71
CA LEU A 113 -3.70 5.20 -6.68
C LEU A 113 -3.30 6.23 -7.74
N SER A 114 -2.29 7.05 -7.44
CA SER A 114 -1.69 7.94 -8.43
C SER A 114 -1.09 7.12 -9.59
N ASP A 115 -1.18 7.63 -10.82
CA ASP A 115 -0.57 7.04 -12.04
C ASP A 115 0.98 7.10 -12.04
N ASP A 116 1.60 6.94 -10.87
CA ASP A 116 3.03 6.85 -10.74
C ASP A 116 3.47 5.43 -11.12
N GLU A 117 4.09 5.28 -12.29
CA GLU A 117 4.59 4.00 -12.80
C GLU A 117 5.64 3.34 -11.87
N SER A 118 6.17 4.08 -10.89
CA SER A 118 7.11 3.55 -9.90
C SER A 118 6.45 2.97 -8.65
N LEU A 119 5.14 3.17 -8.45
CA LEU A 119 4.39 2.56 -7.35
C LEU A 119 3.94 1.16 -7.77
N THR A 120 4.53 0.14 -7.15
CA THR A 120 4.20 -1.27 -7.38
C THR A 120 3.31 -1.83 -6.30
N SER A 121 2.61 -2.92 -6.61
CA SER A 121 1.82 -3.66 -5.63
C SER A 121 1.98 -5.17 -5.81
N GLU A 122 1.95 -5.89 -4.70
CA GLU A 122 1.94 -7.34 -4.65
C GLU A 122 0.91 -7.81 -3.62
N PHE A 123 0.36 -9.00 -3.82
CA PHE A 123 -0.65 -9.55 -2.92
C PHE A 123 -0.45 -11.05 -2.72
N GLY A 124 -0.68 -11.47 -1.49
CA GLY A 124 -0.86 -12.86 -1.11
C GLY A 124 -2.27 -13.14 -0.66
N ASN A 125 -2.45 -14.30 -0.05
CA ASN A 125 -3.72 -14.71 0.53
C ASN A 125 -4.18 -13.73 1.61
N ARG A 126 -3.21 -13.23 2.40
CA ARG A 126 -3.49 -12.43 3.59
C ARG A 126 -2.96 -11.02 3.51
N HIS A 127 -1.79 -10.83 2.91
CA HIS A 127 -1.14 -9.52 2.88
C HIS A 127 -1.23 -8.85 1.51
N THR A 128 -1.48 -7.55 1.49
CA THR A 128 -1.31 -6.70 0.30
C THR A 128 -0.21 -5.69 0.61
N VAL A 129 0.74 -5.53 -0.30
CA VAL A 129 1.78 -4.50 -0.21
C VAL A 129 1.66 -3.54 -1.38
N ILE A 130 1.82 -2.24 -1.11
CA ILE A 130 1.85 -1.18 -2.12
C ILE A 130 3.00 -0.24 -1.77
N GLY A 131 3.90 0.06 -2.70
CA GLY A 131 5.03 0.94 -2.43
C GLY A 131 5.98 1.13 -3.59
N TYR A 132 7.05 1.86 -3.34
CA TYR A 132 8.12 2.14 -4.32
C TYR A 132 9.22 1.08 -4.29
N THR A 133 9.59 0.63 -3.10
CA THR A 133 10.65 -0.36 -2.87
C THR A 133 10.18 -1.36 -1.82
N HIS A 134 9.93 -2.60 -2.26
CA HIS A 134 9.60 -3.70 -1.37
C HIS A 134 10.12 -5.02 -1.94
N SER A 135 10.50 -5.95 -1.06
CA SER A 135 10.94 -7.28 -1.47
C SER A 135 10.25 -8.35 -0.64
N PHE A 136 9.08 -8.78 -1.11
CA PHE A 136 8.34 -9.87 -0.50
C PHE A 136 8.37 -11.09 -1.41
N THR A 137 8.43 -12.26 -0.79
CA THR A 137 8.13 -13.51 -1.48
C THR A 137 6.66 -13.84 -1.31
N GLN A 138 6.09 -14.59 -2.26
CA GLN A 138 4.71 -15.06 -2.15
C GLN A 138 4.46 -15.82 -0.83
N ALA A 139 5.43 -16.64 -0.41
CA ALA A 139 5.35 -17.37 0.86
C ALA A 139 5.29 -16.45 2.09
N GLN A 140 5.90 -15.27 2.05
CA GLN A 140 5.76 -14.27 3.12
C GLN A 140 4.38 -13.62 3.09
N LEU A 141 3.90 -13.20 1.91
CA LEU A 141 2.58 -12.57 1.79
C LEU A 141 1.43 -13.53 2.14
N ASP A 142 1.63 -14.83 1.92
CA ASP A 142 0.69 -15.90 2.29
C ASP A 142 0.86 -16.37 3.76
N SER A 143 1.88 -15.88 4.48
CA SER A 143 2.15 -16.32 5.85
C SER A 143 1.05 -15.90 6.83
N THR A 144 0.94 -16.63 7.95
CA THR A 144 -0.08 -16.35 8.99
C THR A 144 0.18 -15.05 9.73
N ASN A 145 1.39 -14.51 9.76
CA ASN A 145 1.66 -13.23 10.41
C ASN A 145 3.06 -12.76 10.01
N ILE A 146 3.21 -11.47 9.74
CA ILE A 146 4.51 -10.84 9.56
C ILE A 146 4.68 -9.82 10.70
N PRO A 147 5.37 -10.16 11.80
CA PRO A 147 5.59 -9.20 12.88
C PRO A 147 6.49 -8.05 12.41
N ASP A 148 6.41 -6.90 13.09
CA ASP A 148 7.17 -5.69 12.69
C ASP A 148 8.68 -5.93 12.59
N ALA A 149 9.22 -6.83 13.42
CA ALA A 149 10.64 -7.18 13.42
C ALA A 149 11.10 -7.95 12.17
N ASP A 150 10.17 -8.58 11.44
CA ASP A 150 10.43 -9.40 10.25
C ASP A 150 10.07 -8.65 8.95
N LEU A 151 9.61 -7.40 9.04
CA LEU A 151 9.35 -6.56 7.86
C LEU A 151 10.68 -6.17 7.20
N PRO A 152 10.85 -6.43 5.89
CA PRO A 152 12.00 -5.92 5.15
C PRO A 152 12.03 -4.40 5.14
N SER A 153 13.22 -3.81 5.16
CA SER A 153 13.42 -2.38 4.87
C SER A 153 12.87 -2.02 3.49
N GLY A 154 12.38 -0.79 3.35
CA GLY A 154 11.80 -0.32 2.09
C GLY A 154 11.00 0.97 2.21
N CYS A 155 10.20 1.23 1.18
CA CYS A 155 9.29 2.35 1.07
C CYS A 155 7.94 1.82 0.59
N TYR A 156 7.12 1.32 1.53
CA TYR A 156 5.85 0.66 1.23
C TYR A 156 4.84 0.71 2.39
N VAL A 157 3.59 0.43 2.05
CA VAL A 157 2.49 0.14 2.98
C VAL A 157 2.17 -1.34 2.88
N ILE A 158 2.03 -2.01 4.01
CA ILE A 158 1.57 -3.40 4.09
C ILE A 158 0.25 -3.48 4.85
N TYR A 159 -0.69 -4.18 4.26
CA TYR A 159 -2.01 -4.48 4.79
C TYR A 159 -2.09 -5.96 5.20
N ASP A 160 -2.64 -6.24 6.37
CA ASP A 160 -3.01 -7.58 6.84
C ASP A 160 -4.52 -7.63 7.05
N SER A 161 -5.20 -8.48 6.27
CA SER A 161 -6.67 -8.61 6.31
C SER A 161 -7.21 -9.45 7.47
N PHE A 162 -6.40 -10.26 8.13
CA PHE A 162 -6.88 -11.35 8.99
C PHE A 162 -6.66 -11.06 10.48
N GLY A 163 -5.67 -10.23 10.86
CA GLY A 163 -5.51 -9.75 12.24
C GLY A 163 -5.25 -10.83 13.31
N ARG A 164 -4.88 -12.06 12.92
CA ARG A 164 -4.69 -13.22 13.82
C ARG A 164 -3.36 -13.91 13.60
N SER A 165 -2.63 -14.23 14.67
CA SER A 165 -1.35 -14.96 14.57
C SER A 165 -1.53 -16.48 14.53
N ASP A 166 -2.67 -16.99 15.00
CA ASP A 166 -3.07 -18.40 14.91
C ASP A 166 -4.16 -18.52 13.84
N GLY A 167 -3.89 -19.25 12.76
CA GLY A 167 -4.66 -19.25 11.50
C GLY A 167 -6.13 -19.69 11.62
N SER A 168 -6.67 -19.90 12.82
CA SER A 168 -8.06 -20.27 13.05
C SER A 168 -8.73 -19.55 14.22
N LYS A 169 -8.04 -18.67 14.96
CA LYS A 169 -8.60 -17.99 16.14
C LYS A 169 -8.13 -16.55 16.28
N CYS A 170 -9.05 -15.67 16.61
CA CYS A 170 -8.74 -14.28 16.96
C CYS A 170 -8.09 -14.17 18.35
N PRO A 171 -7.22 -13.16 18.58
CA PRO A 171 -6.68 -12.88 19.90
C PRO A 171 -7.79 -12.38 20.86
N VAL A 172 -7.47 -12.34 22.16
CA VAL A 172 -8.37 -11.80 23.19
C VAL A 172 -8.57 -10.30 22.92
N GLY A 173 -9.76 -9.93 22.44
CA GLY A 173 -10.07 -8.59 21.96
C GLY A 173 -10.69 -8.54 20.56
N GLY A 174 -10.64 -9.65 19.81
CA GLY A 174 -11.10 -9.72 18.42
C GLY A 174 -9.94 -9.61 17.43
N CYS A 175 -10.17 -9.97 16.17
CA CYS A 175 -9.22 -9.72 15.10
C CYS A 175 -9.42 -8.29 14.58
N GLU A 176 -8.32 -7.61 14.26
CA GLU A 176 -8.35 -6.30 13.59
C GLU A 176 -7.40 -6.36 12.40
N CYS A 177 -7.86 -5.93 11.24
CA CYS A 177 -6.96 -5.77 10.10
C CYS A 177 -5.99 -4.62 10.36
N THR A 178 -4.77 -4.73 9.87
CA THR A 178 -3.73 -3.71 10.15
C THR A 178 -3.19 -3.12 8.85
N VAL A 179 -2.92 -1.83 8.88
CA VAL A 179 -2.21 -1.10 7.83
C VAL A 179 -0.95 -0.52 8.47
N ARG A 180 0.22 -0.89 7.94
CA ARG A 180 1.52 -0.47 8.48
C ARG A 180 2.36 0.16 7.39
N VAL A 181 3.02 1.27 7.73
CA VAL A 181 3.91 2.00 6.82
C VAL A 181 5.36 1.66 7.18
N VAL A 182 6.16 1.38 6.17
CA VAL A 182 7.62 1.20 6.23
C VAL A 182 8.25 2.22 5.29
N ASN A 183 9.06 3.12 5.83
CA ASN A 183 9.62 4.27 5.11
C ASN A 183 11.12 4.49 5.40
N ASP A 184 11.86 3.45 5.75
CA ASP A 184 13.28 3.55 6.06
C ASP A 184 14.18 3.66 4.81
N GLU A 185 13.66 3.34 3.62
CA GLU A 185 14.37 3.45 2.34
C GLU A 185 13.52 4.09 1.21
N CYS A 186 12.90 5.24 1.51
CA CYS A 186 12.31 6.14 0.51
C CYS A 186 13.36 7.03 -0.19
#